data_AF-A0A497N640-F1
#
_entry.id   AF-A0A497N640-F1
#
_cell.length_a   1.000
_cell.length_b   1.000
_cell.length_c   1.000
_cell.angle_alpha   90.00
_cell.angle_beta   90.00
_cell.angle_gamma   90.00
#
_symmetry.space_group_name_H-M   'P 1'
#
loop_
_entity.id
_entity.type
_entity.pdbx_description
1 polymer ?
#
loop_
_entity_poly.entity_id
_entity_poly.type
_entity_poly.pdbx_seq_one_letter_code
_entity_poly.pdbx_strand_id
1 'polypeptide(L)'
;MLEVKRVYTPYWEWEDWINGMYGDLLIDQDELLRFMSDLNKFGSAMQEVSNEWPRAMLNSLTNKSINRVAFLGQCGCCYKIGATAKQTKSAWKLLTNDTRTKANIIAQQIIDRWTIQHMQELENTKKLGKNDATKVGYQMKLHLK
;
A
#
# COMPACT_ATOMS: atom_id res chain seq x y z
N MET A 1 20.55 5.56 1.48
CA MET A 1 19.21 4.96 1.34
C MET A 1 18.84 5.02 -0.13
N LEU A 2 18.49 3.90 -0.76
CA LEU A 2 18.21 3.84 -2.19
C LEU A 2 16.96 4.68 -2.52
N GLU A 3 16.97 5.43 -3.62
CA GLU A 3 15.92 6.40 -3.97
C GLU A 3 15.11 5.97 -5.20
N VAL A 4 13.81 5.69 -5.01
CA VAL A 4 12.84 5.50 -6.10
C VAL A 4 12.27 6.85 -6.50
N LYS A 5 12.22 7.15 -7.81
CA LYS A 5 11.53 8.34 -8.34
C LYS A 5 10.03 8.20 -8.13
N ARG A 6 9.36 9.29 -7.74
CA ARG A 6 7.90 9.31 -7.58
C ARG A 6 7.21 8.95 -8.90
N VAL A 7 6.26 8.02 -8.82
CA VAL A 7 5.39 7.64 -9.92
C VAL A 7 3.99 8.17 -9.65
N TYR A 8 3.34 8.67 -10.69
CA TYR A 8 1.97 9.14 -10.63
C TYR A 8 1.10 8.22 -11.47
N THR A 9 0.00 7.76 -10.89
CA THR A 9 -1.10 7.12 -11.60
C THR A 9 -2.38 7.90 -11.29
N PRO A 10 -3.34 7.99 -12.21
CA PRO A 10 -4.58 8.69 -11.94
C PRO A 10 -5.45 7.90 -10.96
N TYR A 11 -6.19 8.61 -10.10
CA TYR A 11 -6.85 7.99 -8.95
C TYR A 11 -7.93 6.95 -9.30
N TRP A 12 -8.57 7.07 -10.46
CA TRP A 12 -9.56 6.09 -10.93
C TRP A 12 -8.94 4.73 -11.30
N GLU A 13 -7.61 4.62 -11.33
CA GLU A 13 -6.89 3.36 -11.50
C GLU A 13 -6.35 2.81 -10.18
N TRP A 14 -6.49 3.54 -9.06
CA TRP A 14 -6.00 3.06 -7.77
C TRP A 14 -6.97 2.06 -7.16
N GLU A 15 -6.45 0.91 -6.77
CA GLU A 15 -7.25 -0.17 -6.21
C GLU A 15 -7.86 0.23 -4.86
N ASP A 16 -7.19 1.08 -4.08
CA ASP A 16 -7.71 1.60 -2.80
C ASP A 16 -8.94 2.51 -3.00
N TRP A 17 -8.96 3.32 -4.06
CA TRP A 17 -10.11 4.10 -4.48
C TRP A 17 -11.25 3.20 -4.94
N ILE A 18 -10.95 2.25 -5.83
CA ILE A 18 -11.94 1.31 -6.40
C ILE A 18 -12.60 0.45 -5.30
N ASN A 19 -11.83 0.03 -4.29
CA ASN A 19 -12.32 -0.78 -3.16
C ASN A 19 -12.95 0.05 -2.04
N GLY A 20 -13.18 1.35 -2.25
CA GLY A 20 -13.97 2.17 -1.33
C GLY A 20 -13.24 2.61 -0.07
N MET A 21 -11.90 2.63 -0.05
CA MET A 21 -11.12 3.09 1.12
C MET A 21 -11.49 4.53 1.54
N TYR A 22 -11.98 5.34 0.60
CA TYR A 22 -12.37 6.74 0.81
C TYR A 22 -13.90 6.95 0.86
N GLY A 23 -14.70 5.88 0.87
CA GLY A 23 -16.16 5.96 0.96
C GLY A 23 -16.67 6.09 2.41
N ASP A 24 -17.98 5.86 2.56
CA ASP A 24 -18.72 5.95 3.83
C ASP A 24 -19.31 4.60 4.27
N LEU A 25 -18.54 3.51 4.13
CA LEU A 25 -18.95 2.20 4.62
C LEU A 25 -18.97 2.17 6.14
N LEU A 26 -19.89 1.39 6.73
CA LEU A 26 -20.00 1.17 8.16
C LEU A 26 -19.52 -0.24 8.51
N ILE A 27 -18.35 -0.32 9.13
CA ILE A 27 -17.80 -1.53 9.74
C ILE A 27 -17.86 -1.35 11.26
N ASP A 28 -18.08 -2.43 11.98
CA ASP A 28 -18.01 -2.46 13.44
C ASP A 28 -16.61 -2.04 13.92
N GLN A 29 -16.55 -1.02 14.77
CA GLN A 29 -15.29 -0.51 15.30
C GLN A 29 -14.56 -1.56 16.14
N ASP A 30 -15.30 -2.40 16.87
CA ASP A 30 -14.70 -3.43 17.71
C ASP A 30 -14.12 -4.56 16.86
N GLU A 31 -14.75 -4.91 15.74
CA GLU A 31 -14.19 -5.85 14.76
C GLU A 31 -12.88 -5.34 14.16
N LEU A 32 -12.87 -4.08 13.72
CA LEU A 32 -11.65 -3.44 13.20
C LEU A 32 -10.54 -3.38 14.26
N LEU A 33 -10.88 -3.06 15.52
CA LEU A 33 -9.91 -3.03 16.61
C LEU A 33 -9.34 -4.42 16.91
N ARG A 34 -10.19 -5.46 16.95
CA ARG A 34 -9.75 -6.86 17.09
C ARG A 34 -8.82 -7.27 15.96
N PHE A 35 -9.18 -6.94 14.72
CA PHE A 35 -8.34 -7.23 13.56
C PHE A 35 -6.97 -6.53 13.63
N MET A 36 -6.93 -5.24 13.92
CA MET A 36 -5.70 -4.46 14.00
C MET A 36 -4.81 -4.85 15.20
N SER A 37 -5.41 -5.44 16.24
CA SER A 37 -4.68 -5.94 17.42
C SER A 37 -4.05 -7.31 17.20
N ASP A 38 -4.55 -8.11 16.25
CA ASP A 38 -3.92 -9.35 15.81
C ASP A 38 -2.84 -9.03 14.77
N LEU A 39 -1.61 -8.81 15.25
CA LEU A 39 -0.48 -8.40 14.41
C LEU A 39 -0.13 -9.40 13.30
N ASN A 40 -0.45 -10.69 13.48
CA ASN A 40 -0.22 -11.69 12.43
C ASN A 40 -1.22 -11.50 11.29
N LYS A 41 -2.51 -11.37 11.60
CA LYS A 41 -3.54 -11.13 10.58
C LYS A 41 -3.37 -9.78 9.92
N PHE A 42 -3.12 -8.73 10.71
CA PHE A 42 -2.94 -7.39 10.18
C PHE A 42 -1.67 -7.27 9.32
N GLY A 43 -0.57 -7.91 9.75
CA GLY A 43 0.66 -8.02 8.96
C GLY A 43 0.46 -8.78 7.64
N SER A 44 -0.24 -9.91 7.67
CA SER A 44 -0.59 -10.69 6.47
C SER A 44 -1.39 -9.84 5.49
N ALA A 45 -2.40 -9.12 5.98
CA ALA A 45 -3.22 -8.24 5.16
C ALA A 45 -2.40 -7.14 4.47
N MET A 46 -1.47 -6.50 5.18
CA MET A 46 -0.56 -5.50 4.62
C MET A 46 0.38 -6.11 3.56
N GLN A 47 0.84 -7.33 3.77
CA GLN A 47 1.71 -8.02 2.80
C GLN A 47 0.95 -8.48 1.55
N GLU A 48 -0.28 -8.94 1.71
CA GLU A 48 -1.12 -9.35 0.59
C GLU A 48 -1.51 -8.13 -0.25
N VAL A 49 -2.03 -7.07 0.38
CA VAL A 49 -2.44 -5.87 -0.34
C VAL A 49 -1.27 -5.17 -1.05
N SER A 50 -0.03 -5.28 -0.54
CA SER A 50 1.14 -4.72 -1.21
C SER A 50 1.44 -5.38 -2.56
N ASN A 51 0.97 -6.61 -2.75
CA ASN A 51 1.13 -7.38 -3.99
C ASN A 51 -0.10 -7.24 -4.89
N GLU A 52 -1.29 -7.28 -4.29
CA GLU A 52 -2.55 -7.27 -5.03
C GLU A 52 -2.96 -5.89 -5.55
N TRP A 53 -2.47 -4.79 -4.95
CA TRP A 53 -2.81 -3.41 -5.34
C TRP A 53 -1.62 -2.65 -5.95
N PRO A 54 -1.04 -3.12 -7.07
CA PRO A 54 0.21 -2.60 -7.60
C PRO A 54 0.13 -1.12 -7.99
N ARG A 55 -1.01 -0.60 -8.47
CA ARG A 55 -1.10 0.79 -8.93
C ARG A 55 -1.16 1.77 -7.76
N ALA A 56 -1.93 1.44 -6.72
CA ALA A 56 -1.99 2.19 -5.48
C ALA A 56 -0.62 2.17 -4.78
N MET A 57 0.03 1.00 -4.69
CA MET A 57 1.36 0.88 -4.10
C MET A 57 2.40 1.69 -4.88
N LEU A 58 2.41 1.58 -6.21
CA LEU A 58 3.34 2.33 -7.05
C LEU A 58 3.20 3.85 -6.86
N ASN A 59 1.98 4.36 -6.83
CA ASN A 59 1.73 5.78 -6.61
C ASN A 59 2.10 6.24 -5.20
N SER A 60 1.66 5.50 -4.17
CA SER A 60 1.76 5.94 -2.78
C SER A 60 3.09 5.60 -2.14
N LEU A 61 3.68 4.42 -2.40
CA LEU A 61 4.96 4.03 -1.78
C LEU A 61 6.16 4.78 -2.38
N THR A 62 6.06 5.22 -3.63
CA THR A 62 7.07 6.13 -4.24
C THR A 62 6.85 7.60 -3.85
N ASN A 63 5.73 7.95 -3.22
CA ASN A 63 5.45 9.29 -2.75
C ASN A 63 6.02 9.54 -1.33
N LYS A 64 7.11 10.30 -1.23
CA LYS A 64 7.74 10.66 0.05
C LYS A 64 6.99 11.72 0.86
N SER A 65 5.98 12.38 0.28
CA SER A 65 5.23 13.44 0.98
C SER A 65 4.09 12.90 1.86
N ILE A 66 3.88 11.57 1.89
CA ILE A 66 2.81 10.95 2.67
C ILE A 66 3.38 9.99 3.72
N ASN A 67 2.59 9.72 4.75
CA ASN A 67 2.90 8.65 5.70
C ASN A 67 2.59 7.29 5.07
N ARG A 68 3.61 6.69 4.43
CA ARG A 68 3.50 5.41 3.73
C ARG A 68 3.14 4.23 4.64
N VAL A 69 3.63 4.26 5.89
CA VAL A 69 3.29 3.26 6.91
C VAL A 69 1.80 3.31 7.23
N ALA A 70 1.26 4.50 7.48
CA ALA A 70 -0.17 4.66 7.72
C ALA A 70 -1.02 4.31 6.49
N PHE A 71 -0.54 4.67 5.29
CA PHE A 71 -1.19 4.30 4.03
C PHE A 71 -1.30 2.79 3.86
N LEU A 72 -0.20 2.04 4.04
CA LEU A 72 -0.22 0.58 3.92
C LEU A 72 -1.14 -0.08 4.95
N GLY A 73 -1.14 0.42 6.19
CA GLY A 73 -2.06 -0.06 7.23
C GLY A 73 -3.54 0.19 6.88
N GLN A 74 -3.86 1.35 6.29
CA GLN A 74 -5.22 1.65 5.80
C GLN A 74 -5.62 0.71 4.65
N CYS A 75 -4.70 0.48 3.69
CA CYS A 75 -4.93 -0.47 2.61
C CYS A 75 -5.19 -1.88 3.14
N GLY A 76 -4.41 -2.36 4.12
CA GLY A 76 -4.60 -3.68 4.71
C GLY A 76 -5.98 -3.84 5.39
N CYS A 77 -6.44 -2.80 6.09
CA CYS A 77 -7.79 -2.80 6.69
C CYS A 77 -8.89 -2.79 5.62
N CYS A 78 -8.77 -1.94 4.60
CA CYS A 78 -9.73 -1.88 3.50
C CYS A 78 -9.79 -3.21 2.74
N TYR A 79 -8.63 -3.76 2.39
CA TYR A 79 -8.49 -5.01 1.64
C TYR A 79 -9.09 -6.22 2.34
N LYS A 80 -8.95 -6.34 3.67
CA LYS A 80 -9.44 -7.53 4.40
C LYS A 80 -10.83 -7.42 4.99
N ILE A 81 -11.23 -6.24 5.46
CA ILE A 81 -12.49 -6.08 6.19
C ILE A 81 -13.33 -4.92 5.65
N GLY A 82 -12.96 -4.33 4.51
CA GLY A 82 -13.73 -3.24 3.89
C GLY A 82 -13.72 -1.93 4.67
N ALA A 83 -12.83 -1.78 5.66
CA ALA A 83 -12.77 -0.58 6.49
C ALA A 83 -12.21 0.62 5.72
N THR A 84 -12.87 1.77 5.85
CA THR A 84 -12.42 3.02 5.26
C THR A 84 -11.18 3.57 5.98
N ALA A 85 -10.40 4.40 5.30
CA ALA A 85 -9.28 5.12 5.90
C ALA A 85 -9.70 5.95 7.13
N LYS A 86 -10.93 6.50 7.13
CA LYS A 86 -11.49 7.25 8.25
C LYS A 86 -11.70 6.35 9.47
N GLN A 87 -12.29 5.18 9.28
CA GLN A 87 -12.48 4.19 10.36
C GLN A 87 -11.15 3.65 10.88
N THR A 88 -10.21 3.30 10.00
CA THR A 88 -8.87 2.86 10.41
C THR A 88 -8.19 3.91 11.28
N LYS A 89 -8.27 5.19 10.91
CA LYS A 89 -7.71 6.29 11.71
C LYS A 89 -8.38 6.43 13.08
N SER A 90 -9.69 6.22 13.17
CA SER A 90 -10.42 6.25 14.44
C SER A 90 -10.04 5.07 15.34
N ALA A 91 -10.03 3.85 14.81
CA ALA A 91 -9.64 2.65 15.56
C ALA A 91 -8.16 2.67 15.97
N TRP A 92 -7.27 3.18 15.11
CA TRP A 92 -5.84 3.32 15.41
C TRP A 92 -5.58 4.13 16.69
N LYS A 93 -6.40 5.15 16.99
CA LYS A 93 -6.25 5.96 18.21
C LYS A 93 -6.55 5.18 19.49
N LEU A 94 -7.29 4.07 19.38
CA LEU A 94 -7.68 3.23 20.50
C LEU A 94 -6.68 2.10 20.77
N LEU A 95 -5.74 1.84 19.85
CA LEU A 95 -4.69 0.84 20.05
C LEU A 95 -3.67 1.29 21.09
N THR A 96 -3.12 0.31 21.81
CA THR A 96 -2.00 0.55 22.72
C THR A 96 -0.76 1.05 21.97
N ASN A 97 0.13 1.76 22.67
CA ASN A 97 1.39 2.22 22.09
C ASN A 97 2.27 1.07 21.59
N ASP A 98 2.30 -0.05 22.32
CA ASP A 98 3.06 -1.25 21.93
C ASP A 98 2.52 -1.85 20.62
N THR A 99 1.20 -2.05 20.53
CA THR A 99 0.56 -2.57 19.31
C THR A 99 0.83 -1.67 18.11
N ARG A 100 0.68 -0.35 18.27
CA ARG A 100 0.98 0.62 17.20
C ARG A 100 2.44 0.57 16.77
N THR A 101 3.36 0.46 17.71
CA THR A 101 4.80 0.39 17.43
C THR A 101 5.15 -0.86 16.64
N LYS A 102 4.65 -2.03 17.07
CA LYS A 102 4.87 -3.30 16.38
C LYS A 102 4.24 -3.32 14.98
N ALA A 103 3.01 -2.81 14.84
CA ALA A 103 2.36 -2.69 13.54
C ALA A 103 3.14 -1.77 12.57
N ASN A 104 3.65 -0.63 13.07
CA ASN A 104 4.49 0.27 12.27
C ASN A 104 5.79 -0.41 11.79
N ILE A 105 6.44 -1.21 12.66
CA ILE A 105 7.65 -1.96 12.29
C ILE A 105 7.34 -2.97 11.18
N ILE A 106 6.25 -3.73 11.30
CA ILE A 106 5.82 -4.69 10.28
C ILE A 106 5.55 -3.98 8.94
N ALA A 107 4.79 -2.88 8.98
CA ALA A 107 4.50 -2.09 7.78
C ALA A 107 5.77 -1.54 7.13
N GLN A 108 6.73 -1.04 7.93
CA GLN A 108 8.00 -0.53 7.42
C GLN A 108 8.81 -1.64 6.74
N GLN A 109 8.88 -2.83 7.34
CA GLN A 109 9.57 -3.99 6.74
C GLN A 109 8.95 -4.39 5.39
N ILE A 110 7.62 -4.35 5.26
CA ILE A 110 6.93 -4.64 4.00
C ILE A 110 7.26 -3.57 2.94
N ILE A 111 7.23 -2.29 3.32
CA ILE A 111 7.59 -1.17 2.41
C ILE A 111 9.05 -1.29 1.94
N ASP A 112 9.97 -1.66 2.83
CA ASP A 112 11.38 -1.84 2.49
C ASP A 112 11.56 -2.99 1.50
N ARG A 113 10.90 -4.14 1.73
CA ARG A 113 10.90 -5.27 0.79
C ARG A 113 10.33 -4.90 -0.57
N TRP A 114 9.17 -4.24 -0.59
CA TRP A 114 8.53 -3.77 -1.82
C TRP A 114 9.45 -2.82 -2.59
N THR A 115 10.13 -1.91 -1.89
CA THR A 115 11.06 -0.95 -2.50
C THR A 115 12.24 -1.66 -3.16
N ILE A 116 12.83 -2.65 -2.49
CA ILE A 116 13.95 -3.43 -3.02
C ILE A 116 13.51 -4.20 -4.28
N GLN A 117 12.36 -4.88 -4.22
CA GLN A 117 11.82 -5.63 -5.36
C GLN A 117 11.57 -4.72 -6.56
N HIS A 118 10.91 -3.59 -6.35
CA HIS A 118 10.63 -2.62 -7.41
C HIS A 118 11.91 -2.06 -8.05
N MET A 119 12.95 -1.80 -7.26
CA MET A 119 14.24 -1.37 -7.79
C MET A 119 14.91 -2.44 -8.65
N GLN A 120 14.86 -3.70 -8.22
CA GLN A 120 15.40 -4.83 -8.99
C GLN A 120 14.66 -4.97 -10.32
N GLU A 121 13.33 -4.83 -10.34
CA GLU A 121 12.53 -4.82 -11.56
C GLU A 121 12.92 -3.69 -12.52
N LEU A 122 13.13 -2.48 -12.00
CA LEU A 122 13.60 -1.33 -12.79
C LEU A 122 14.99 -1.57 -13.38
N GLU A 123 15.92 -2.14 -12.60
CA GLU A 123 17.26 -2.48 -13.08
C GLU A 123 17.22 -3.57 -14.15
N ASN A 124 16.42 -4.61 -13.95
CA ASN A 124 16.25 -5.69 -14.93
C ASN A 124 15.64 -5.15 -16.23
N THR A 125 14.65 -4.27 -16.15
CA THR A 125 14.04 -3.61 -17.31
C THR A 125 15.04 -2.76 -18.09
N LYS A 126 15.94 -2.06 -17.40
CA LYS A 126 17.02 -1.29 -18.04
C LYS A 126 18.05 -2.20 -18.73
N LYS A 127 18.48 -3.27 -18.05
CA LYS A 127 19.46 -4.25 -18.59
C LYS A 127 18.94 -4.98 -19.82
N LEU A 128 17.64 -5.25 -19.89
CA LEU A 128 16.98 -5.92 -21.02
C LEU A 128 16.79 -5.03 -22.27
N GLY A 129 17.34 -3.80 -22.29
CA GLY A 129 17.55 -3.08 -23.55
C GLY A 129 16.33 -2.38 -24.15
N LYS A 130 15.41 -1.83 -23.35
CA LYS A 130 14.50 -0.77 -23.84
C LYS A 130 15.17 0.61 -23.76
N ASN A 131 16.25 0.80 -24.53
CA ASN A 131 16.96 2.07 -24.64
C ASN A 131 16.15 3.19 -25.33
N ASP A 132 14.96 2.90 -25.87
CA ASP A 132 14.03 3.88 -26.47
C ASP A 132 12.79 4.22 -25.61
N ALA A 133 12.61 3.63 -24.43
CA ALA A 133 11.41 3.87 -23.60
C ALA A 133 11.50 5.14 -22.73
N THR A 134 12.53 5.97 -22.89
CA THR A 134 12.76 7.18 -22.07
C THR A 134 11.81 8.33 -22.41
N LYS A 135 10.83 8.14 -23.30
CA LYS A 135 9.78 9.13 -23.60
C LYS A 135 8.41 8.51 -23.89
N VAL A 136 7.82 7.73 -23.00
CA VAL A 136 6.35 7.65 -22.95
C VAL A 136 5.94 7.46 -21.49
N GLY A 137 5.06 8.33 -20.99
CA GLY A 137 4.41 8.14 -19.69
C GLY A 137 3.85 6.73 -19.63
N TYR A 138 4.10 6.04 -18.52
CA TYR A 138 3.74 4.64 -18.29
C TYR A 138 2.21 4.44 -18.29
N GLN A 139 1.59 4.54 -19.46
CA GLN A 139 0.40 3.81 -19.86
C GLN A 139 0.88 2.50 -20.49
N MET A 140 1.55 1.65 -19.71
CA MET A 140 1.61 0.24 -20.08
C MET A 140 0.26 -0.38 -19.72
N LYS A 141 -0.61 -0.41 -20.74
CA LYS A 141 -1.76 -1.31 -20.81
C LYS A 141 -1.30 -2.68 -20.32
N LEU A 142 -1.79 -3.08 -19.15
CA LEU A 142 -1.82 -4.47 -18.71
C LEU A 142 -2.74 -5.21 -19.69
N HIS A 143 -2.15 -5.70 -20.77
CA HIS A 143 -2.70 -6.81 -21.52
C HIS A 143 -2.17 -8.08 -20.88
N LEU A 144 -2.93 -8.58 -19.91
CA LEU A 144 -3.02 -10.01 -19.65
C LEU A 144 -4.51 -10.35 -19.79
N LYS A 145 -4.77 -11.18 -20.80
CA LYS A 145 -6.07 -11.80 -21.09
C LYS A 145 -6.46 -12.75 -19.97
#